data_AF-A0A2M7J095-F1
#
_entry.id   AF-A0A2M7J095-F1
#
_cell.length_a   1.000
_cell.length_b   1.000
_cell.length_c   1.000
_cell.angle_alpha   90.00
_cell.angle_beta   90.00
_cell.angle_gamma   90.00
#
_symmetry.space_group_name_H-M   'P 1'
#
loop_
_entity.id
_entity.type
_entity.pdbx_description
1 polymer ?
#
loop_
_entity_poly.entity_id
_entity_poly.type
_entity_poly.pdbx_seq_one_letter_code
_entity_poly.pdbx_strand_id
1 'polypeptide(L)'
;MVELELAYLHEISRINCPASTVLDGLWRDIGLETCQQPFAAVIGAALALDWTRDPFDRIIVAQAAHRESPLLTADQNISKHYSAAIW
;
A
#
# COMPACT_ATOMS: atom_id res chain seq x y z
N MET A 1 -0.81 7.02 -3.61
CA MET A 1 0.53 6.51 -3.25
C MET A 1 0.80 5.15 -3.89
N VAL A 2 -0.04 4.11 -3.70
CA VAL A 2 0.14 2.78 -4.35
C VAL A 2 0.29 2.88 -5.87
N GLU A 3 -0.45 3.77 -6.53
CA GLU A 3 -0.26 4.05 -7.96
C GLU A 3 1.18 4.44 -8.34
N LEU A 4 1.85 5.23 -7.50
CA LEU A 4 3.25 5.62 -7.72
C LEU A 4 4.20 4.43 -7.51
N GLU A 5 3.92 3.57 -6.53
CA GLU A 5 4.70 2.35 -6.32
C GLU A 5 4.58 1.40 -7.51
N LEU A 6 3.37 1.20 -8.03
CA LEU A 6 3.14 0.42 -9.24
C LEU A 6 3.91 1.01 -10.45
N ALA A 7 3.89 2.33 -10.61
CA ALA A 7 4.65 3.01 -11.66
C ALA A 7 6.16 2.78 -11.50
N TYR A 8 6.68 2.94 -10.27
CA TYR A 8 8.08 2.65 -9.95
C TYR A 8 8.46 1.20 -10.27
N LEU A 9 7.65 0.23 -9.85
CA LEU A 9 7.87 -1.19 -10.14
C LEU A 9 7.91 -1.48 -11.64
N HIS A 10 7.10 -0.77 -12.44
CA HIS A 10 7.12 -0.88 -13.89
C HIS A 10 8.39 -0.27 -14.49
N GLU A 11 8.81 0.92 -14.02
CA GLU A 11 10.06 1.58 -14.44
C GLU A 11 11.29 0.69 -14.21
N ILE A 12 11.33 -0.03 -13.09
CA ILE A 12 12.41 -0.98 -12.78
C ILE A 12 12.15 -2.40 -13.32
N SER A 13 11.16 -2.58 -14.20
CA SER A 13 10.83 -3.85 -14.87
C SER A 13 10.47 -5.02 -13.94
N ARG A 14 9.96 -4.75 -12.74
CA ARG A 14 9.43 -5.78 -11.82
C ARG A 14 7.99 -6.17 -12.16
N ILE A 15 7.23 -5.28 -12.78
CA ILE A 15 5.94 -5.58 -13.39
C ILE A 15 5.96 -5.21 -14.88
N ASN A 16 5.13 -5.87 -15.68
CA ASN A 16 5.13 -5.77 -17.14
C ASN A 16 3.99 -4.90 -17.71
N CYS A 17 3.22 -4.24 -16.84
CA CYS A 17 2.13 -3.36 -17.24
C CYS A 17 2.17 -2.04 -16.46
N PRO A 18 1.66 -0.95 -17.04
CA PRO A 18 1.54 0.33 -16.36
C PRO A 18 0.60 0.27 -15.15
N ALA A 19 0.84 1.13 -14.16
CA ALA A 19 -0.01 1.26 -12.98
C ALA A 19 -1.50 1.47 -13.32
N SER A 20 -1.79 2.31 -14.33
CA SER A 20 -3.16 2.59 -14.77
C SER A 20 -3.89 1.34 -15.24
N THR A 21 -3.21 0.44 -15.97
CA THR A 21 -3.81 -0.81 -16.46
C THR A 21 -4.24 -1.72 -15.31
N VAL A 22 -3.43 -1.80 -14.25
CA VAL A 22 -3.74 -2.58 -13.05
C VAL A 22 -4.92 -1.97 -12.30
N LEU A 23 -4.88 -0.66 -12.05
CA LEU A 23 -5.90 0.04 -11.27
C LEU A 23 -7.26 0.07 -11.98
N ASP A 24 -7.29 0.29 -13.30
CA ASP A 24 -8.52 0.25 -14.09
C ASP A 24 -9.17 -1.13 -14.08
N GLY A 25 -8.35 -2.19 -14.10
CA GLY A 25 -8.81 -3.57 -13.98
C GLY A 25 -9.44 -3.83 -12.61
N LEU A 26 -8.73 -3.48 -11.53
CA LEU A 26 -9.24 -3.67 -10.16
C LEU A 26 -10.49 -2.83 -9.87
N TRP A 27 -10.57 -1.60 -10.39
CA TRP A 27 -11.78 -0.79 -10.30
C TRP A 27 -12.96 -1.48 -10.99
N ARG A 28 -12.75 -2.00 -12.21
CA ARG A 28 -13.81 -2.66 -13.00
C ARG A 28 -14.28 -3.97 -12.38
N ASP A 29 -13.34 -4.78 -11.88
CA ASP A 29 -13.62 -6.17 -11.50
C ASP A 29 -14.12 -6.28 -10.05
N ILE A 30 -13.58 -5.47 -9.14
CA ILE A 30 -13.90 -5.54 -7.70
C ILE A 30 -14.34 -4.21 -7.09
N GLY A 31 -14.47 -3.15 -7.89
CA GLY A 31 -14.86 -1.83 -7.38
C GLY A 31 -13.79 -1.18 -6.50
N LEU A 32 -12.51 -1.40 -6.78
CA LEU A 32 -11.42 -0.78 -6.01
C LEU A 32 -11.54 0.74 -6.00
N GLU A 33 -11.48 1.34 -4.81
CA GLU A 33 -11.52 2.79 -4.62
C GLU A 33 -10.27 3.32 -3.93
N THR A 34 -9.96 4.60 -4.19
CA THR A 34 -8.92 5.32 -3.45
C THR A 34 -9.41 5.68 -2.06
N CYS A 35 -8.62 5.35 -1.05
CA CYS A 35 -8.92 5.73 0.33
C CYS A 35 -8.94 7.26 0.49
N GLN A 36 -10.00 7.77 1.14
CA GLN A 36 -10.22 9.21 1.36
C GLN A 36 -9.66 9.74 2.69
N GLN A 37 -8.79 8.98 3.36
CA GLN A 37 -8.16 9.45 4.59
C GLN A 37 -7.23 10.63 4.30
N PRO A 38 -7.14 11.62 5.21
CA PRO A 38 -6.22 12.74 5.04
C PRO A 38 -4.77 12.25 4.95
N PHE A 39 -4.13 12.47 3.81
CA PHE A 39 -2.79 11.95 3.56
C PHE A 39 -1.77 12.42 4.60
N ALA A 40 -1.87 13.66 5.08
CA ALA A 40 -1.01 14.18 6.14
C ALA A 40 -1.09 13.36 7.45
N ALA A 41 -2.28 12.86 7.81
CA ALA A 41 -2.45 12.00 8.99
C ALA A 41 -1.79 10.63 8.78
N VAL A 42 -1.92 10.07 7.57
CA VAL A 42 -1.22 8.82 7.19
C VAL A 42 0.29 9.00 7.28
N ILE A 43 0.83 10.11 6.75
CA ILE A 43 2.27 10.41 6.85
C ILE A 43 2.72 10.55 8.30
N GLY A 44 1.95 11.25 9.14
CA GLY A 44 2.25 11.37 10.57
C GLY A 44 2.39 10.01 11.25
N ALA A 45 1.50 9.07 10.95
CA ALA A 45 1.59 7.70 11.45
C ALA A 45 2.76 6.91 10.84
N ALA A 46 3.03 7.08 9.54
CA ALA A 46 4.12 6.40 8.85
C ALA A 46 5.51 6.77 9.41
N LEU A 47 5.67 7.99 9.93
CA LEU A 47 6.92 8.43 10.58
C LEU A 47 7.24 7.66 11.87
N ALA A 48 6.24 7.07 12.52
CA ALA A 48 6.42 6.27 13.73
C ALA A 48 6.81 4.80 13.44
N LEU A 49 6.78 4.37 12.17
CA LEU A 49 7.16 3.01 11.78
C LEU A 49 8.65 2.94 11.46
N ASP A 50 9.41 2.24 12.29
CA ASP A 50 10.88 2.13 12.22
C ASP A 50 11.40 0.76 11.75
N TRP A 51 10.52 -0.25 11.65
CA TRP A 51 10.86 -1.63 11.31
C TRP A 51 11.18 -1.89 9.82
N THR A 52 10.86 -0.96 8.93
CA THR A 52 11.23 -0.99 7.50
C THR A 52 11.85 0.33 7.07
N ARG A 53 12.70 0.30 6.05
CA ARG A 53 13.28 1.51 5.41
C ARG A 53 12.56 1.88 4.12
N ASP A 54 11.66 1.02 3.63
CA ASP A 54 10.89 1.30 2.43
C ASP A 54 9.77 2.31 2.74
N PRO A 55 9.77 3.51 2.13
CA PRO A 55 8.73 4.49 2.37
C PRO A 55 7.34 4.03 1.91
N PHE A 56 7.24 3.18 0.88
CA PHE A 56 5.96 2.65 0.42
C PHE A 56 5.34 1.73 1.47
N ASP A 57 6.10 0.76 1.99
CA ASP A 57 5.66 -0.11 3.08
C ASP A 57 5.14 0.69 4.28
N ARG A 58 5.89 1.72 4.71
CA ARG A 58 5.49 2.56 5.85
C ARG A 58 4.15 3.23 5.60
N ILE A 59 3.96 3.81 4.42
CA ILE A 59 2.73 4.55 4.11
C ILE A 59 1.55 3.58 3.95
N ILE A 60 1.75 2.41 3.33
CA ILE A 60 0.71 1.38 3.19
C ILE A 60 0.23 0.91 4.57
N VAL A 61 1.17 0.50 5.43
CA VAL A 61 0.84 0.01 6.77
C VAL A 61 0.23 1.10 7.62
N ALA A 62 0.74 2.33 7.58
CA ALA A 62 0.17 3.45 8.31
C ALA A 62 -1.27 3.77 7.88
N GLN A 63 -1.58 3.67 6.58
CA GLN A 63 -2.93 3.92 6.07
C GLN A 63 -3.92 2.87 6.60
N ALA A 64 -3.54 1.58 6.56
CA ALA A 64 -4.35 0.50 7.09
C ALA A 64 -4.52 0.60 8.62
N ALA A 65 -3.41 0.85 9.34
CA ALA A 65 -3.37 0.90 10.79
C ALA A 65 -4.25 2.01 11.38
N HIS A 66 -4.45 3.13 10.67
CA HIS A 66 -5.28 4.23 11.17
C HIS A 66 -6.74 3.84 11.44
N ARG A 67 -7.26 2.78 10.79
CA ARG A 67 -8.60 2.23 11.05
C ARG A 67 -8.58 0.76 11.45
N GLU A 68 -7.41 0.22 11.79
CA GLU A 68 -7.22 -1.22 12.03
C GLU A 68 -7.75 -2.10 10.87
N SER A 69 -7.69 -1.57 9.64
CA SER A 69 -8.25 -2.22 8.46
C SER A 69 -7.40 -3.43 8.06
N PRO A 70 -8.00 -4.55 7.62
CA PRO A 70 -7.24 -5.65 7.05
C PRO A 70 -6.36 -5.18 5.89
N LEU A 71 -5.09 -5.60 5.89
CA LEU A 71 -4.14 -5.29 4.83
C LEU A 71 -3.80 -6.57 4.06
N LEU A 72 -4.25 -6.67 2.80
CA LEU A 72 -3.87 -7.76 1.92
C LEU A 72 -2.40 -7.61 1.50
N THR A 73 -1.54 -8.55 1.90
CA THR A 73 -0.11 -8.50 1.56
C THR A 73 0.55 -9.88 1.61
N ALA A 74 1.44 -10.14 0.65
CA ALA A 74 2.30 -11.32 0.64
C ALA A 74 3.52 -11.16 1.57
N ASP A 75 3.76 -9.93 2.03
CA ASP A 75 4.98 -9.57 2.69
C ASP A 75 4.97 -10.08 4.14
N GLN A 76 5.87 -11.01 4.41
CA GLN A 76 6.02 -11.63 5.74
C GLN A 76 6.62 -10.66 6.76
N ASN A 77 7.38 -9.66 6.34
CA ASN A 77 7.89 -8.62 7.23
C ASN A 77 6.77 -7.69 7.67
N ILE A 78 5.88 -7.29 6.76
CA ILE A 78 4.64 -6.56 7.13
C ILE A 78 3.81 -7.40 8.09
N SER A 79 3.60 -8.68 7.78
CA SER A 79 2.78 -9.58 8.61
C SER A 79 3.29 -9.75 10.05
N LYS A 80 4.60 -9.60 10.28
CA LYS A 80 5.20 -9.63 11.63
C LYS A 80 4.95 -8.36 12.44
N HIS A 81 4.75 -7.23 11.76
CA HIS A 81 4.65 -5.90 12.39
C HIS A 81 3.25 -5.30 12.34
N TYR A 82 2.34 -5.87 11.53
CA TYR A 82 0.96 -5.46 11.43
C TYR A 82 0.02 -6.65 11.58
N SER A 83 -0.64 -6.75 12.74
CA SER A 83 -1.46 -7.91 13.12
C SER A 83 -2.72 -8.10 12.27
N ALA A 84 -3.19 -7.05 11.59
CA ALA A 84 -4.32 -7.13 10.66
C ALA A 84 -3.89 -7.41 9.21
N ALA A 85 -2.62 -7.77 8.97
CA ALA A 85 -2.19 -8.27 7.69
C ALA A 85 -2.83 -9.64 7.39
N ILE A 86 -3.31 -9.81 6.17
CA ILE A 86 -3.94 -11.03 5.65
C ILE A 86 -3.34 -11.41 4.29
N TRP A 87 -3.43 -12.70 3.94
CA TRP A 87 -3.00 -13.25 2.65
C TRP A 87 -4.09 -14.10 2.02
#